data_AF-A0A7X8R398-F1
#
_entry.id   AF-A0A7X8R398-F1
#
_cell.length_a   1.000
_cell.length_b   1.000
_cell.length_c   1.000
_cell.angle_alpha   90.00
_cell.angle_beta   90.00
_cell.angle_gamma   90.00
#
_symmetry.space_group_name_H-M   'P 1'
#
loop_
_entity.id
_entity.type
_entity.pdbx_description
1 polymer ?
#
loop_
_entity_poly.entity_id
_entity_poly.type
_entity_poly.pdbx_seq_one_letter_code
_entity_poly.pdbx_strand_id
1 'polypeptide(L)'
;MQSKGSVLIFLAVLAFPVIALSTNHNIFFGVTAALITLAAVKSIYTLLMLNSFQQHELDEELESDLEELIDIDIRKFGDGLSVVINMVVIVFIIYCAFFLETILLKAIASLAIVFQVHFIINKAKKGSAGFDKNLHKPQILLSSISNLTVVLFTILNKLSRLS
;
A
#
# COMPACT_ATOMS: atom_id res chain seq x y z
N MET A 1 14.83 15.48 -28.53
CA MET A 1 14.27 16.45 -27.55
C MET A 1 12.75 16.34 -27.38
N GLN A 2 12.01 15.73 -28.32
CA GLN A 2 10.54 15.56 -28.24
C GLN A 2 10.08 14.55 -27.17
N SER A 3 10.81 13.45 -26.94
CA SER A 3 10.38 12.42 -25.96
C SER A 3 10.41 12.91 -24.51
N LYS A 4 11.35 13.80 -24.13
CA LYS A 4 11.42 14.35 -22.77
C LYS A 4 10.21 15.24 -22.44
N GLY A 5 9.70 15.99 -23.43
CA GLY A 5 8.48 16.80 -23.29
C GLY A 5 7.22 15.94 -23.18
N SER A 6 7.11 14.89 -24.01
CA SER A 6 5.98 13.95 -23.97
C SER A 6 5.92 13.16 -22.66
N VAL A 7 7.06 12.75 -22.10
CA VAL A 7 7.11 12.06 -20.80
C VAL A 7 6.67 12.98 -19.65
N LEU A 8 7.07 14.26 -19.68
CA LEU A 8 6.63 15.24 -18.68
C LEU A 8 5.12 15.49 -18.72
N ILE A 9 4.54 15.61 -19.92
CA ILE A 9 3.10 15.78 -20.09
C ILE A 9 2.35 14.54 -19.60
N PHE A 10 2.82 13.34 -19.94
CA PHE A 10 2.24 12.09 -19.47
C PHE A 10 2.28 11.98 -17.94
N LEU A 11 3.41 12.30 -17.33
CA LEU A 11 3.56 12.34 -15.87
C LEU A 11 2.61 13.37 -15.25
N ALA A 12 2.48 14.56 -15.85
CA ALA A 12 1.60 15.61 -15.36
C ALA A 12 0.11 15.19 -15.41
N VAL A 13 -0.32 14.55 -16.50
CA VAL A 13 -1.68 14.02 -16.64
C VAL A 13 -1.98 12.96 -15.59
N LEU A 14 -1.00 12.10 -15.27
CA LEU A 14 -1.14 11.04 -14.27
C LEU A 14 -1.11 11.60 -12.82
N ALA A 15 -0.29 12.63 -12.58
CA ALA A 15 -0.17 13.28 -11.29
C ALA A 15 -1.37 14.21 -10.98
N PHE A 16 -2.02 14.79 -11.99
CA PHE A 16 -3.07 15.78 -11.80
C PHE A 16 -4.25 15.28 -10.96
N PRO A 17 -4.83 14.07 -11.17
CA PRO A 17 -5.87 13.53 -10.29
C PRO A 17 -5.41 13.40 -8.84
N VAL A 18 -4.16 12.98 -8.62
CA VAL A 18 -3.59 12.84 -7.27
C VAL A 18 -3.50 14.20 -6.58
N ILE A 19 -2.99 15.22 -7.29
CA ILE A 19 -2.88 16.59 -6.78
C ILE A 19 -4.26 17.19 -6.50
N ALA A 20 -5.22 16.99 -7.40
CA ALA A 20 -6.59 17.47 -7.25
C ALA A 20 -7.26 16.85 -6.01
N LEU A 21 -7.09 15.55 -5.78
CA LEU A 21 -7.59 14.88 -4.58
C LEU A 21 -6.90 15.39 -3.31
N SER A 22 -5.60 15.67 -3.35
CA SER A 22 -4.83 16.21 -2.23
C SER A 22 -5.20 17.65 -1.83
N THR A 23 -5.91 18.38 -2.68
CA THR A 23 -6.31 19.78 -2.41
C THR A 23 -7.33 19.89 -1.27
N ASN A 24 -8.16 18.86 -1.08
CA ASN A 24 -9.13 18.80 0.01
C ASN A 24 -8.78 17.67 0.99
N HIS A 25 -8.32 18.05 2.19
CA HIS A 25 -7.90 17.10 3.23
C HIS A 25 -8.98 16.08 3.63
N ASN A 26 -10.28 16.42 3.51
CA ASN A 26 -11.37 15.51 3.80
C ASN A 26 -11.55 14.47 2.69
N ILE A 27 -11.50 14.91 1.43
CA ILE A 27 -11.62 14.02 0.26
C ILE A 27 -10.40 13.11 0.18
N PHE A 28 -9.20 13.68 0.30
CA PHE A 28 -7.95 12.94 0.36
C PHE A 28 -8.01 11.84 1.44
N PHE A 29 -8.36 12.22 2.67
CA PHE A 29 -8.49 11.26 3.76
C PHE A 29 -9.52 10.17 3.46
N GLY A 30 -10.72 10.54 2.99
CA GLY A 30 -11.78 9.56 2.70
C GLY A 30 -11.39 8.55 1.63
N VAL A 31 -10.82 9.02 0.51
CA VAL A 31 -10.38 8.15 -0.60
C VAL A 31 -9.25 7.23 -0.16
N THR A 32 -8.20 7.78 0.48
CA THR A 32 -7.04 6.98 0.91
C THR A 32 -7.41 5.99 2.02
N ALA A 33 -8.27 6.40 2.97
CA ALA A 33 -8.79 5.50 4.00
C ALA A 33 -9.60 4.34 3.40
N ALA A 34 -10.46 4.62 2.42
CA ALA A 34 -11.25 3.60 1.74
C ALA A 34 -10.34 2.60 0.99
N LEU A 35 -9.34 3.09 0.24
CA LEU A 35 -8.38 2.24 -0.47
C LEU A 35 -7.58 1.34 0.48
N ILE A 36 -7.04 1.91 1.57
CA ILE A 36 -6.25 1.15 2.55
C ILE A 36 -7.12 0.13 3.28
N THR A 37 -8.35 0.50 3.64
CA THR A 37 -9.30 -0.42 4.28
C THR A 37 -9.65 -1.57 3.35
N LEU A 38 -9.95 -1.28 2.08
CA LEU A 38 -10.28 -2.31 1.08
C LEU A 38 -9.07 -3.23 0.83
N ALA A 39 -7.86 -2.68 0.74
CA ALA A 39 -6.63 -3.47 0.63
C ALA A 39 -6.39 -4.37 1.85
N ALA A 40 -6.59 -3.85 3.07
CA ALA A 40 -6.45 -4.61 4.31
C ALA A 40 -7.50 -5.73 4.40
N VAL A 41 -8.77 -5.43 4.11
CA VAL A 41 -9.86 -6.41 4.09
C VAL A 41 -9.59 -7.50 3.05
N LYS A 42 -9.19 -7.13 1.83
CA LYS A 42 -8.81 -8.09 0.79
C LYS A 42 -7.65 -8.99 1.27
N SER A 43 -6.61 -8.40 1.85
CA SER A 43 -5.47 -9.16 2.36
C SER A 43 -5.87 -10.15 3.46
N ILE A 44 -6.72 -9.72 4.39
CA ILE A 44 -7.23 -10.58 5.48
C ILE A 44 -8.12 -11.68 4.91
N TYR A 45 -9.03 -11.36 3.99
CA TYR A 45 -9.92 -12.32 3.34
C TYR A 45 -9.15 -13.40 2.58
N THR A 46 -8.17 -13.00 1.76
CA THR A 46 -7.31 -13.96 1.04
C THR A 46 -6.52 -14.86 2.01
N LEU A 47 -5.99 -14.30 3.10
CA LEU A 47 -5.25 -15.08 4.10
C LEU A 47 -6.12 -16.10 4.84
N LEU A 48 -7.33 -15.70 5.25
CA LEU A 48 -8.24 -16.53 6.05
C LEU A 48 -9.01 -17.55 5.21
N MET A 49 -9.42 -17.17 4.00
CA MET A 49 -10.34 -17.99 3.19
C MET A 49 -9.63 -18.88 2.17
N LEU A 50 -8.50 -18.44 1.61
CA LEU A 50 -7.79 -19.18 0.55
C LEU A 50 -6.57 -19.95 1.06
N ASN A 51 -6.18 -19.76 2.33
CA ASN A 51 -5.01 -20.36 2.98
C ASN A 51 -3.69 -20.27 2.18
N SER A 52 -3.66 -19.40 1.19
CA SER A 52 -2.59 -19.10 0.26
C SER A 52 -2.89 -17.71 -0.26
N PHE A 53 -1.87 -16.87 -0.39
CA PHE A 53 -2.00 -15.81 -1.38
C PHE A 53 -2.08 -16.57 -2.70
N GLN A 54 -3.28 -16.86 -3.20
CA GLN A 54 -3.43 -17.08 -4.64
C GLN A 54 -2.86 -15.81 -5.23
N GLN A 55 -1.59 -15.90 -5.63
CA GLN A 55 -1.08 -15.23 -6.79
C GLN A 55 -2.22 -15.43 -7.77
N HIS A 56 -2.93 -14.35 -8.08
CA HIS A 56 -3.72 -14.37 -9.30
C HIS A 56 -2.61 -14.57 -10.33
N GLU A 57 -2.37 -15.83 -10.68
CA GLU A 57 -1.50 -16.23 -11.78
C GLU A 57 -2.16 -15.50 -12.95
N LEU A 58 -1.64 -14.32 -13.23
CA LEU A 58 -1.51 -13.90 -14.60
C LEU A 58 -0.87 -15.13 -15.24
N ASP A 59 -1.60 -15.77 -16.16
CA ASP A 59 -1.19 -17.01 -16.83
C ASP A 59 0.32 -16.94 -17.04
N GLU A 60 1.11 -17.91 -16.54
CA GLU A 60 2.59 -17.83 -16.66
C GLU A 60 3.00 -17.59 -18.13
N GLU A 61 2.17 -18.05 -19.06
CA GLU A 61 2.22 -17.78 -20.49
C GLU A 61 2.03 -16.29 -20.84
N LEU A 62 1.03 -15.61 -20.27
CA LEU A 62 0.81 -14.15 -20.41
C LEU A 62 1.89 -13.30 -19.73
N GLU A 63 2.42 -13.74 -18.59
CA GLU A 63 3.54 -13.04 -17.92
C GLU A 63 4.81 -13.16 -18.77
N SER A 64 5.11 -14.36 -19.29
CA SER A 64 6.21 -14.59 -20.23
C SER A 64 6.06 -13.80 -21.52
N ASP A 65 4.85 -13.77 -22.10
CA ASP A 65 4.57 -13.04 -23.34
C ASP A 65 4.73 -11.52 -23.15
N LEU A 66 4.29 -10.95 -22.02
CA LEU A 66 4.52 -9.53 -21.73
C LEU A 66 5.99 -9.23 -21.43
N GLU A 67 6.71 -10.14 -20.75
CA GLU A 67 8.12 -9.97 -20.44
C GLU A 67 8.97 -10.01 -21.73
N GLU A 68 8.61 -10.88 -22.68
CA GLU A 68 9.20 -10.93 -24.02
C GLU A 68 8.83 -9.70 -24.87
N LEU A 69 7.59 -9.20 -24.78
CA LEU A 69 7.16 -8.01 -25.52
C LEU A 69 7.75 -6.70 -24.98
N ILE A 70 7.98 -6.61 -23.67
CA ILE A 70 8.29 -5.33 -22.99
C ILE A 70 9.76 -5.26 -22.51
N ASP A 71 10.52 -6.37 -22.53
CA ASP A 71 11.90 -6.44 -22.00
C ASP A 71 12.01 -5.87 -20.56
N ILE A 72 10.92 -5.98 -19.80
CA ILE A 72 10.80 -5.51 -18.42
C ILE A 72 10.42 -6.71 -17.56
N ASP A 73 11.23 -6.96 -16.54
CA ASP A 73 10.99 -7.99 -15.53
C ASP A 73 9.75 -7.63 -14.68
N ILE A 74 8.62 -8.25 -15.02
CA ILE A 74 7.29 -7.99 -14.44
C ILE A 74 7.29 -8.30 -12.94
N ARG A 75 8.04 -9.33 -12.53
CA ARG A 75 8.16 -9.73 -11.12
C ARG A 75 8.89 -8.66 -10.32
N LYS A 76 10.01 -8.14 -10.82
CA LYS A 76 10.73 -7.01 -10.20
C LYS A 76 9.89 -5.74 -10.17
N PHE A 77 9.14 -5.46 -11.24
CA PHE A 77 8.23 -4.31 -11.29
C PHE A 77 7.11 -4.43 -10.24
N GLY A 78 6.48 -5.60 -10.12
CA GLY A 78 5.46 -5.88 -9.11
C GLY A 78 6.00 -5.76 -7.68
N ASP A 79 7.23 -6.20 -7.45
CA ASP A 79 7.90 -6.05 -6.16
C ASP A 79 8.21 -4.60 -5.83
N GLY A 80 8.73 -3.83 -6.80
CA GLY A 80 8.95 -2.39 -6.68
C GLY A 80 7.66 -1.62 -6.41
N LEU A 81 6.59 -1.90 -7.17
CA LEU A 81 5.28 -1.28 -6.97
C LEU A 81 4.72 -1.55 -5.57
N SER A 82 4.87 -2.78 -5.08
CA SER A 82 4.45 -3.15 -3.73
C SER A 82 5.26 -2.41 -2.65
N VAL A 83 6.55 -2.14 -2.87
CA VAL A 83 7.35 -1.30 -1.95
C VAL A 83 6.84 0.15 -1.95
N VAL A 84 6.56 0.71 -3.13
CA VAL A 84 6.02 2.08 -3.26
C VAL A 84 4.66 2.20 -2.56
N ILE A 85 3.76 1.23 -2.73
CA ILE A 85 2.46 1.21 -2.03
C ILE A 85 2.66 1.19 -0.51
N ASN A 86 3.57 0.37 0.01
CA ASN A 86 3.87 0.34 1.44
C ASN A 86 4.44 1.68 1.96
N MET A 87 5.26 2.37 1.17
CA MET A 87 5.72 3.72 1.51
C MET A 87 4.57 4.73 1.58
N VAL A 88 3.63 4.70 0.62
CA VAL A 88 2.45 5.56 0.64
C VAL A 88 1.59 5.30 1.88
N VAL A 89 1.41 4.03 2.26
CA VAL A 89 0.68 3.65 3.47
C VAL A 89 1.37 4.16 4.73
N ILE A 90 2.71 4.10 4.82
CA ILE A 90 3.47 4.68 5.95
C ILE A 90 3.20 6.17 6.07
N VAL A 91 3.29 6.93 4.97
CA VAL A 91 3.03 8.37 4.98
C VAL A 91 1.59 8.66 5.42
N PHE A 92 0.63 7.85 4.99
CA PHE A 92 -0.76 8.00 5.41
C PHE A 92 -0.97 7.67 6.90
N ILE A 93 -0.31 6.65 7.44
CA ILE A 93 -0.39 6.33 8.88
C ILE A 93 0.22 7.44 9.72
N ILE A 94 1.32 8.05 9.27
CA ILE A 94 1.90 9.24 9.91
C ILE A 94 0.88 10.38 9.91
N TYR A 95 0.21 10.63 8.77
CA TYR A 95 -0.87 11.61 8.68
C TYR A 95 -1.98 11.31 9.70
N CYS A 96 -2.46 10.06 9.77
CA CYS A 96 -3.47 9.64 10.75
C CYS A 96 -3.01 9.86 12.20
N ALA A 97 -1.74 9.60 12.51
CA ALA A 97 -1.19 9.76 13.86
C ALA A 97 -1.30 11.19 14.40
N PHE A 98 -1.32 12.22 13.54
CA PHE A 98 -1.58 13.61 13.96
C PHE A 98 -3.02 13.84 14.43
N PHE A 99 -3.97 13.08 13.92
CA PHE A 99 -5.39 13.18 14.29
C PHE A 99 -5.77 12.29 15.48
N LEU A 100 -4.89 11.39 15.93
CA LEU A 100 -5.12 10.56 17.11
C LEU A 100 -4.85 11.38 18.38
N GLU A 101 -5.82 11.43 19.29
CA GLU A 101 -5.70 12.20 20.54
C GLU A 101 -4.87 11.49 21.61
N THR A 102 -5.03 10.17 21.74
CA THR A 102 -4.41 9.43 22.84
C THR A 102 -3.02 8.92 22.47
N ILE A 103 -2.11 8.97 23.44
CA ILE A 103 -0.73 8.48 23.30
C ILE A 103 -0.70 6.98 22.96
N LEU A 104 -1.65 6.19 23.50
CA LEU A 104 -1.80 4.77 23.18
C LEU A 104 -2.09 4.53 21.69
N LEU A 105 -2.98 5.31 21.08
CA LEU A 105 -3.27 5.18 19.65
C LEU A 105 -2.07 5.59 18.78
N LYS A 106 -1.29 6.58 19.20
CA LYS A 106 -0.03 6.94 18.53
C LYS A 106 1.02 5.84 18.64
N ALA A 107 1.07 5.12 19.76
CA ALA A 107 1.95 3.97 19.92
C ALA A 107 1.57 2.83 18.97
N ILE A 108 0.28 2.55 18.79
CA ILE A 108 -0.22 1.57 17.80
C ILE A 108 0.15 2.00 16.38
N ALA A 109 -0.01 3.29 16.03
CA ALA A 109 0.39 3.81 14.74
C ALA A 109 1.91 3.69 14.50
N SER A 110 2.73 3.95 15.51
CA SER A 110 4.17 3.74 15.44
C SER A 110 4.53 2.27 15.20
N LEU A 111 3.82 1.34 15.85
CA LEU A 111 4.03 -0.09 15.65
C LEU A 111 3.67 -0.52 14.21
N ALA A 112 2.57 0.02 13.67
CA ALA A 112 2.16 -0.20 12.28
C ALA A 112 3.27 0.21 11.29
N ILE A 113 3.83 1.41 11.49
CA ILE A 113 4.93 1.93 10.67
C ILE A 113 6.15 1.00 10.74
N VAL A 114 6.55 0.57 11.94
CA VAL A 114 7.71 -0.33 12.11
C VAL A 114 7.50 -1.65 11.38
N PHE A 115 6.30 -2.25 11.48
CA PHE A 115 6.01 -3.50 10.76
C PHE A 115 6.10 -3.32 9.24
N GLN A 116 5.65 -2.18 8.72
CA GLN A 116 5.66 -1.89 7.31
C GLN A 116 7.07 -1.60 6.78
N VAL A 117 7.89 -0.88 7.56
CA VAL A 117 9.32 -0.67 7.29
C VAL A 117 10.08 -2.00 7.30
N HIS A 118 9.83 -2.85 8.30
CA HIS A 118 10.45 -4.17 8.38
C HIS A 118 10.08 -5.04 7.16
N PHE A 119 8.83 -4.96 6.70
CA PHE A 119 8.40 -5.62 5.47
C PHE A 119 9.16 -5.12 4.23
N ILE A 120 9.29 -3.79 4.06
CA ILE A 120 10.05 -3.18 2.96
C ILE A 120 11.51 -3.64 2.99
N ILE A 121 12.16 -3.63 4.16
CA ILE A 121 13.56 -4.03 4.31
C ILE A 121 13.74 -5.51 3.93
N ASN A 122 12.86 -6.40 4.40
CA ASN A 122 12.94 -7.81 4.06
C ASN A 122 12.72 -8.05 2.57
N LYS A 123 11.82 -7.27 1.95
CA LYS A 123 11.56 -7.33 0.52
C LYS A 123 12.71 -6.79 -0.32
N ALA A 124 13.38 -5.74 0.14
CA ALA A 124 14.55 -5.15 -0.52
C ALA A 124 15.84 -5.96 -0.35
N LYS A 125 16.01 -6.67 0.79
CA LYS A 125 17.19 -7.51 1.06
C LYS A 125 17.19 -8.84 0.30
N LYS A 126 16.01 -9.42 0.04
CA LYS A 126 15.88 -10.60 -0.83
C LYS A 126 15.99 -10.17 -2.29
N GLY A 127 17.21 -9.84 -2.73
CA GLY A 127 17.47 -9.60 -4.15
C GLY A 127 17.10 -10.83 -4.97
N SER A 128 16.16 -10.66 -5.91
CA SER A 128 15.83 -11.53 -7.05
C SER A 128 15.44 -13.00 -6.80
N ALA A 129 15.55 -13.54 -5.59
CA ALA A 129 14.99 -14.85 -5.25
C ALA A 129 13.56 -14.65 -4.73
N GLY A 130 12.59 -14.95 -5.59
CA GLY A 130 11.15 -14.70 -5.42
C GLY A 130 10.67 -14.55 -3.98
N PHE A 131 10.09 -13.39 -3.67
CA PHE A 131 9.51 -13.13 -2.37
C PHE A 131 8.33 -14.08 -2.11
N ASP A 132 8.57 -15.15 -1.37
CA ASP A 132 7.51 -16.07 -0.99
C ASP A 132 6.58 -15.42 0.05
N LYS A 133 5.42 -14.96 -0.45
CA LYS A 133 4.33 -14.38 0.35
C LYS A 133 3.81 -15.35 1.41
N ASN A 134 3.96 -16.67 1.23
CA ASN A 134 3.45 -17.65 2.20
C ASN A 134 4.28 -17.71 3.50
N LEU A 135 5.58 -17.38 3.47
CA LEU A 135 6.43 -17.34 4.67
C LEU A 135 6.16 -16.12 5.56
N HIS A 136 5.56 -15.06 5.01
CA HIS A 136 5.34 -13.79 5.71
C HIS A 136 3.85 -13.54 6.04
N LYS A 137 3.00 -14.58 5.92
CA LYS A 137 1.57 -14.55 6.25
C LYS A 137 1.25 -13.86 7.59
N PRO A 138 1.86 -14.24 8.73
CA PRO A 138 1.52 -13.61 10.01
C PRO A 138 1.92 -12.14 10.06
N GLN A 139 3.02 -11.74 9.41
CA GLN A 139 3.47 -10.35 9.37
C GLN A 139 2.54 -9.47 8.52
N ILE A 140 2.08 -9.98 7.37
CA ILE A 140 1.13 -9.27 6.50
C ILE A 140 -0.23 -9.13 7.18
N LEU A 141 -0.67 -10.18 7.90
CA LEU A 141 -1.91 -10.16 8.67
C LEU A 141 -1.83 -9.12 9.80
N LEU A 142 -0.75 -9.12 10.60
CA LEU A 142 -0.55 -8.14 11.68
C LEU A 142 -0.51 -6.70 11.15
N SER A 143 0.22 -6.47 10.05
CA SER A 143 0.28 -5.15 9.41
C SER A 143 -1.10 -4.70 8.92
N SER A 144 -1.87 -5.60 8.30
CA SER A 144 -3.22 -5.28 7.80
C SER A 144 -4.19 -4.94 8.93
N ILE A 145 -4.19 -5.72 10.03
CA ILE A 145 -5.01 -5.44 11.22
C ILE A 145 -4.60 -4.12 11.86
N SER A 146 -3.30 -3.86 11.99
CA SER A 146 -2.78 -2.63 12.57
C SER A 146 -3.18 -1.40 11.75
N ASN A 147 -3.07 -1.48 10.42
CA ASN A 147 -3.49 -0.42 9.51
C ASN A 147 -5.00 -0.16 9.62
N LEU A 148 -5.81 -1.21 9.64
CA LEU A 148 -7.27 -1.10 9.78
C LEU A 148 -7.66 -0.48 11.12
N THR A 149 -6.95 -0.85 12.19
CA THR A 149 -7.14 -0.30 13.53
C THR A 149 -6.84 1.20 13.54
N VAL A 150 -5.69 1.62 13.01
CA VAL A 150 -5.31 3.05 12.95
C VAL A 150 -6.32 3.85 12.13
N VAL A 151 -6.73 3.35 10.97
CA VAL A 151 -7.70 4.02 10.10
C VAL A 151 -9.05 4.18 10.81
N LEU A 152 -9.56 3.11 11.41
CA LEU A 152 -10.88 3.09 12.06
C LEU A 152 -10.92 4.02 13.27
N PHE A 153 -9.88 4.00 14.12
CA PHE A 153 -9.79 4.94 15.24
C PHE A 153 -9.64 6.39 14.79
N THR A 154 -8.96 6.64 13.66
CA THR A 154 -8.85 8.00 13.10
C THR A 154 -10.21 8.50 12.62
N ILE A 155 -11.00 7.65 11.96
CA ILE A 155 -12.37 7.98 11.53
C ILE A 155 -13.24 8.29 12.74
N LEU A 156 -13.24 7.42 13.76
CA LEU A 156 -14.02 7.63 14.98
C LEU A 156 -13.64 8.94 15.68
N ASN A 157 -12.34 9.24 15.79
CA ASN A 157 -11.89 10.46 16.44
C ASN A 157 -12.28 11.72 15.65
N LYS A 158 -12.24 11.65 14.31
CA LYS A 158 -12.67 12.74 13.44
C LYS A 158 -14.18 12.97 13.52
N LEU A 159 -14.99 11.91 13.61
CA LEU A 159 -16.44 11.98 13.82
C LEU A 159 -16.78 12.54 15.21
N SER A 160 -16.08 12.10 16.26
CA SER A 160 -16.28 12.59 17.63
C SER A 160 -16.01 14.09 17.78
N ARG A 161 -15.15 14.67 16.93
CA ARG A 161 -14.88 16.12 16.91
C ARG A 161 -15.87 16.95 16.10
N LEU A 162 -16.72 16.29 15.30
CA LEU A 162 -17.76 16.92 14.48
C LEU A 162 -19.13 16.92 15.18
N SER A 163 -19.30 16.08 16.22
CA SER A 163 -20.47 16.04 17.11
C SER A 163 -20.28 16.97 18.31
#